data_AF-A0A7J4HRX1-F1
#
_entry.id   AF-A0A7J4HRX1-F1
#
_cell.length_a   1.000
_cell.length_b   1.000
_cell.length_c   1.000
_cell.angle_alpha   90.00
_cell.angle_beta   90.00
_cell.angle_gamma   90.00
#
_symmetry.space_group_name_H-M   'P 1'
#
loop_
_entity.id
_entity.type
_entity.pdbx_description
1 polymer ?
#
loop_
_entity_poly.entity_id
_entity_poly.type
_entity_poly.pdbx_seq_one_letter_code
_entity_poly.pdbx_strand_id
1 'polypeptide(L)' 'MKITMILLKILFMGALLIVSNGELALKDEENRETFLNSYSYWLSNLQEHAGFFLNYILKTEWLPDTNEKLIIPES' A
#
# COMPACT_ATOMS: atom_id res chain seq x y z
N MET A 1 -17.15 -8.86 -6.53
CA MET A 1 -16.70 -9.79 -7.59
C MET A 1 -16.92 -9.25 -9.01
N LYS A 2 -18.16 -8.93 -9.44
CA LYS A 2 -18.42 -8.44 -10.81
C LYS A 2 -17.68 -7.14 -11.15
N ILE A 3 -17.72 -6.15 -10.26
CA ILE A 3 -17.04 -4.85 -10.44
C ILE A 3 -15.51 -5.02 -10.47
N THR A 4 -14.97 -5.82 -9.55
CA THR A 4 -13.54 -6.16 -9.51
C THR A 4 -13.09 -6.79 -10.83
N MET A 5 -13.90 -7.69 -11.40
CA MET A 5 -13.61 -8.34 -12.66
C MET A 5 -13.67 -7.38 -13.86
N ILE A 6 -14.60 -6.41 -13.85
CA ILE A 6 -14.70 -5.36 -14.86
C ILE A 6 -13.47 -4.44 -14.79
N LEU A 7 -13.08 -4.01 -13.58
CA LEU A 7 -11.87 -3.21 -13.37
C LEU A 7 -10.62 -3.93 -13.87
N LEU A 8 -10.49 -5.23 -13.57
CA LEU A 8 -9.37 -6.03 -14.04
C LEU A 8 -9.31 -6.06 -15.58
N LYS A 9 -10.46 -6.27 -16.24
CA LYS A 9 -10.55 -6.29 -17.71
C LYS A 9 -10.16 -4.95 -18.32
N ILE A 10 -10.63 -3.84 -17.76
CA ILE A 10 -10.28 -2.50 -18.24
C ILE A 10 -8.77 -2.24 -18.06
N LEU A 11 -8.21 -2.64 -16.91
CA LEU A 11 -6.77 -2.55 -16.65
C LEU A 11 -5.95 -3.34 -17.68
N PHE A 12 -6.32 -4.60 -17.92
CA PHE A 12 -5.65 -5.44 -18.92
C PHE A 12 -5.78 -4.89 -20.34
N MET A 13 -6.95 -4.36 -20.70
CA MET A 13 -7.18 -3.81 -22.04
C MET A 13 -6.37 -2.52 -22.25
N GLY A 14 -6.27 -1.66 -21.24
CA GLY A 14 -5.39 -0.49 -21.28
C GLY A 14 -3.91 -0.87 -21.41
N ALA A 15 -3.47 -1.87 -20.64
CA ALA A 15 -2.09 -2.36 -20.73
C ALA A 15 -1.77 -2.92 -22.12
N LEU A 16 -2.69 -3.71 -22.71
CA LEU A 16 -2.52 -4.27 -24.05
C LEU A 16 -2.46 -3.19 -25.13
N LEU A 17 -3.27 -2.13 -25.03
CA LEU A 17 -3.26 -1.00 -25.97
C LEU A 17 -1.93 -0.23 -25.96
N ILE A 18 -1.36 -0.01 -24.78
CA ILE A 18 -0.05 0.65 -24.63
C ILE A 18 1.04 -0.20 -25.28
N VAL A 19 1.03 -1.52 -25.05
CA VAL A 19 2.00 -2.44 -25.65
C VAL A 19 1.83 -2.53 -27.17
N SER A 20 0.59 -2.57 -27.68
CA SER A 20 0.34 -2.71 -29.13
C SER A 20 0.76 -1.48 -29.93
N ASN A 21 0.67 -0.29 -29.35
CA ASN A 21 1.05 0.95 -30.01
C ASN A 21 2.57 1.19 -30.03
N GLY A 22 3.37 0.36 -29.35
CA GLY A 22 4.83 0.49 -29.31
C GLY A 22 5.34 1.74 -28.57
N GLU A 23 4.43 2.59 -28.09
CA GLU A 23 4.68 3.75 -27.22
C GLU A 23 4.86 3.30 -25.77
N LEU A 24 5.82 2.40 -25.55
CA LEU A 24 6.31 2.10 -24.22
C LEU A 24 7.06 3.34 -23.74
N ALA A 25 6.39 4.21 -22.97
CA ALA A 25 7.01 5.42 -22.41
C ALA A 25 8.32 5.11 -21.66
N LEU A 26 8.44 3.90 -21.07
CA LEU A 26 9.63 3.42 -20.37
C LEU A 26 10.75 2.85 -21.28
N LYS A 27 10.55 2.86 -22.60
CA LYS A 27 11.58 2.45 -23.56
C LYS A 27 12.73 3.44 -23.57
N ASP A 28 12.40 4.73 -23.53
CA ASP A 28 13.38 5.80 -23.40
C ASP A 28 14.02 5.77 -22.01
N GLU A 29 15.34 5.92 -21.98
CA GLU A 29 16.13 5.80 -20.76
C GLU A 29 15.79 6.90 -19.74
N GLU A 30 15.64 8.14 -20.20
CA GLU A 30 15.27 9.29 -19.36
C GLU A 30 13.90 9.10 -18.68
N ASN A 31 12.91 8.62 -19.45
CA ASN A 31 11.57 8.35 -18.94
C ASN A 31 11.59 7.20 -17.92
N ARG A 32 12.40 6.17 -18.17
CA ARG A 32 12.57 5.03 -17.27
C ARG A 32 13.23 5.46 -15.96
N GLU A 33 14.28 6.26 -16.01
CA GLU A 33 14.97 6.77 -14.82
C GLU A 33 14.03 7.65 -13.98
N THR A 34 13.31 8.57 -14.64
CA THR A 34 12.32 9.44 -14.00
C THR A 34 11.21 8.64 -13.31
N PHE A 35 10.70 7.60 -13.98
CA PHE A 35 9.70 6.71 -13.42
C PHE A 35 10.23 5.95 -12.20
N LEU A 36 11.41 5.33 -12.30
CA LEU A 36 11.99 4.56 -11.20
C LEU A 36 12.28 5.43 -9.97
N ASN A 37 12.79 6.64 -10.16
CA ASN A 37 13.01 7.60 -9.08
C ASN A 37 11.68 8.01 -8.41
N SER A 38 10.67 8.35 -9.20
CA SER A 38 9.35 8.75 -8.68
C SER A 38 8.66 7.59 -7.96
N TYR A 39 8.71 6.39 -8.53
CA TYR A 39 8.08 5.20 -7.99
C TYR A 39 8.76 4.73 -6.69
N SER A 40 10.09 4.72 -6.64
CA SER A 40 10.84 4.36 -5.43
C SER A 40 10.61 5.37 -4.30
N TYR A 41 10.56 6.67 -4.61
CA TYR A 41 10.21 7.70 -3.63
C TYR A 41 8.80 7.50 -3.07
N TRP A 42 7.81 7.29 -3.94
CA TRP A 42 6.43 7.00 -3.52
C TRP A 42 6.35 5.73 -2.65
N LEU A 43 7.03 4.66 -3.06
CA LEU A 43 7.04 3.39 -2.32
C LEU A 43 7.69 3.53 -0.93
N SER A 44 8.79 4.29 -0.84
CA SER A 44 9.45 4.60 0.43
C SER A 44 8.50 5.32 1.40
N ASN A 45 7.79 6.34 0.92
CA ASN A 45 6.82 7.09 1.74
C ASN A 45 5.65 6.20 2.16
N LEU A 46 5.16 5.33 1.26
CA LEU A 46 4.11 4.39 1.58
C LEU A 46 4.54 3.42 2.69
N GLN A 47 5.79 2.92 2.64
CA GLN A 47 6.33 2.05 3.67
C GLN A 47 6.46 2.76 5.03
N GLU A 48 6.92 4.01 5.05
CA GLU A 48 7.03 4.82 6.27
C GLU A 48 5.65 5.00 6.95
N HIS A 49 4.63 5.36 6.15
CA HIS A 49 3.28 5.54 6.67
C HIS A 49 2.58 4.21 7.00
N ALA A 50 2.85 3.14 6.26
CA ALA A 50 2.31 1.81 6.55
C ALA A 50 2.86 1.26 7.88
N GLY A 51 4.13 1.51 8.18
CA GLY A 51 4.72 1.16 9.48
C GLY A 51 4.02 1.86 10.65
N PHE A 52 3.70 3.15 10.49
CA PHE A 52 2.93 3.89 11.49
C PHE A 52 1.52 3.32 11.68
N PHE A 53 0.81 3.04 10.59
CA PHE A 53 -0.55 2.51 10.63
C PHE A 53 -0.60 1.09 11.22
N LEU A 54 0.33 0.21 10.82
CA LEU A 54 0.45 -1.13 11.38
C LEU A 54 0.82 -1.12 12.86
N ASN A 55 1.75 -0.26 13.27
CA ASN A 55 2.11 -0.10 14.68
C ASN A 55 0.93 0.41 15.51
N TYR A 56 0.15 1.35 14.98
CA TYR A 56 -1.07 1.82 15.62
C TYR A 56 -2.11 0.70 15.80
N ILE A 57 -2.36 -0.09 14.76
CA ILE A 57 -3.30 -1.23 14.81
C ILE A 57 -2.83 -2.30 15.80
N LEU A 58 -1.56 -2.72 15.69
CA LEU A 58 -1.00 -3.75 16.58
C LEU A 58 -1.04 -3.33 18.06
N LYS A 59 -0.85 -2.03 18.36
CA LYS A 59 -0.96 -1.50 19.72
C LYS A 59 -2.41 -1.38 20.20
N THR A 60 -3.37 -1.12 19.31
CA THR A 60 -4.77 -0.95 19.70
C THR A 60 -5.53 -2.27 19.86
N GLU A 61 -5.17 -3.33 19.12
CA GLU A 61 -5.82 -4.65 19.29
C GLU A 61 -5.23 -5.50 20.43
N TRP A 62 -3.98 -5.28 20.84
CA TRP A 62 -3.28 -6.21 21.75
C TRP A 62 -3.21 -5.79 23.22
N LEU A 63 -3.62 -4.57 23.58
CA LEU A 63 -3.70 -4.16 24.98
C LEU A 63 -5.11 -4.48 25.51
N PRO A 64 -5.32 -5.58 26.26
CA PRO A 64 -6.55 -5.71 27.05
C PRO A 64 -6.62 -4.52 28.00
N ASP A 65 -7.83 -3.98 28.21
CA ASP A 65 -8.08 -2.86 29.11
C ASP A 65 -7.45 -3.12 30.49
N THR A 66 -6.27 -2.56 30.75
CA THR A 66 -5.57 -2.63 32.05
C THR A 66 -6.23 -1.71 33.09
N ASN A 67 -7.56 -1.82 33.21
CA ASN A 67 -8.36 -1.17 34.24
C ASN A 67 -9.06 -2.18 35.14
N GLU A 68 -8.54 -3.41 35.24
CA GLU A 68 -8.89 -4.30 36.35
C GLU A 68 -8.17 -3.76 37.60
N LYS A 69 -8.89 -2.90 38.35
CA LYS A 69 -8.50 -2.44 39.68
C LYS A 69 -8.07 -3.66 40.50
N LEU A 70 -6.79 -3.70 40.86
CA LEU A 70 -6.27 -4.58 41.89
C LEU A 70 -7.07 -4.32 43.17
N ILE A 71 -8.05 -5.18 43.45
CA ILE A 71 -8.66 -5.30 44.77
C ILE A 71 -7.59 -5.96 45.62
N ILE A 72 -6.78 -5.15 46.30
CA ILE A 72 -5.92 -5.60 47.39
C ILE A 72 -6.87 -5.80 48.58
N PRO A 73 -7.11 -7.02 49.07
CA PRO A 73 -7.76 -7.18 50.36
C PRO A 73 -6.72 -6.77 51.42
N GLU A 74 -6.92 -5.61 52.04
CA GLU A 74 -6.23 -5.27 53.28
C GLU A 74 -6.59 -6.33 54.35
N SER A 75 -5.56 -7.01 54.85
CA SER A 75 -5.62 -7.92 56.00
C SER A 75 -5.36 -7.18 57.30
#